data_AF-A0A8H6LCF5-F1
#
_entry.id   AF-A0A8H6LCF5-F1
#
_cell.length_a   1.000
_cell.length_b   1.000
_cell.length_c   1.000
_cell.angle_alpha   90.00
_cell.angle_beta   90.00
_cell.angle_gamma   90.00
#
_symmetry.space_group_name_H-M   'P 1'
#
loop_
_entity.id
_entity.type
_entity.pdbx_description
1 polymer ?
#
loop_
_entity_poly.entity_id
_entity_poly.type
_entity_poly.pdbx_seq_one_letter_code
_entity_poly.pdbx_strand_id
1 'polypeptide(L)'
;MPAANVLIPIYAPLSPAAKTDIVVVHGMNPLGNANHEEDVWTDKTTGTNWVQTLLPKATPTARILAYQYNANIVFGSSIPGVASDRNGLV
;
A
#
# COMPACT_ATOMS: atom_id res chain seq x y z
N MET A 1 -3.47 -7.25 -8.37
CA MET A 1 -4.51 -7.08 -7.32
C MET A 1 -5.09 -8.42 -6.84
N PRO A 2 -5.06 -8.71 -5.53
CA PRO A 2 -5.51 -9.98 -4.98
C PRO A 2 -7.05 -10.10 -4.92
N ALA A 3 -7.57 -11.33 -5.06
CA ALA A 3 -9.00 -11.63 -4.99
C ALA A 3 -9.58 -11.62 -3.56
N ALA A 4 -8.71 -11.63 -2.56
CA ALA A 4 -9.05 -11.55 -1.14
C ALA A 4 -8.07 -10.63 -0.42
N ASN A 5 -8.44 -10.16 0.76
CA ASN A 5 -7.53 -9.40 1.61
C ASN A 5 -6.50 -10.35 2.20
N VAL A 6 -5.21 -10.03 2.07
CA VAL A 6 -4.12 -10.87 2.56
C VAL A 6 -3.12 -10.06 3.36
N LEU A 7 -2.57 -10.67 4.41
CA LEU A 7 -1.42 -10.16 5.13
C LEU A 7 -0.22 -11.06 4.83
N ILE A 8 0.75 -10.54 4.09
CA ILE A 8 1.91 -11.31 3.64
C ILE A 8 3.20 -10.83 4.32
N PRO A 9 4.08 -11.72 4.80
CA PRO A 9 5.41 -11.33 5.21
C PRO A 9 6.27 -11.02 3.99
N ILE A 10 6.78 -9.80 3.91
CA ILE A 10 7.66 -9.36 2.82
C ILE A 10 9.11 -9.22 3.29
N TYR A 11 9.34 -9.17 4.60
CA TYR A 11 10.65 -9.30 5.21
C TYR A 11 10.54 -9.95 6.59
N ALA A 12 11.45 -10.88 6.88
CA ALA A 12 11.62 -11.44 8.21
C ALA A 12 13.09 -11.27 8.64
N PRO A 13 13.35 -10.80 9.88
CA PRO A 13 14.71 -10.69 10.37
C PRO A 13 15.30 -12.08 10.62
N LEU A 14 16.63 -12.21 10.50
CA LEU A 14 17.34 -13.47 10.76
C LEU A 14 17.29 -13.91 12.23
N SER A 15 16.99 -12.99 13.15
CA SER A 15 16.84 -13.28 14.57
C SER A 15 15.49 -13.95 14.86
N PRO A 16 15.46 -15.04 15.65
CA PRO A 16 14.24 -15.82 15.92
C PRO A 16 13.13 -15.07 16.68
N ALA A 17 13.42 -13.87 17.21
CA ALA A 17 12.41 -12.99 17.78
C ALA A 17 12.49 -11.60 17.12
N ALA A 18 11.67 -11.39 16.10
CA ALA A 18 11.36 -10.04 15.65
C ALA A 18 10.84 -9.24 16.86
N LYS A 19 11.43 -8.08 17.13
CA LYS A 19 11.05 -7.24 18.28
C LYS A 19 9.84 -6.37 17.99
N THR A 20 9.51 -6.22 16.71
CA THR A 20 8.46 -5.32 16.24
C THR A 20 7.93 -5.83 14.91
N ASP A 21 6.63 -5.68 14.70
CA ASP A 21 5.99 -5.88 13.42
C ASP A 21 5.66 -4.52 12.79
N ILE A 22 6.03 -4.35 11.52
CA ILE A 22 5.63 -3.21 10.71
C ILE A 22 4.66 -3.72 9.66
N VAL A 23 3.43 -3.19 9.67
CA VAL A 23 2.42 -3.50 8.65
C VAL A 23 2.32 -2.32 7.71
N VAL A 24 2.67 -2.53 6.44
CA VAL A 24 2.46 -1.54 5.37
C VAL A 24 1.13 -1.79 4.68
N VAL A 25 0.41 -0.72 4.38
CA VAL A 25 -0.90 -0.73 3.71
C VAL A 25 -0.83 0.26 2.56
N HIS A 26 -1.11 -0.19 1.33
CA HIS A 26 -1.07 0.70 0.17
C HIS A 26 -2.30 1.58 0.08
N GLY A 27 -2.22 2.64 -0.74
CA GLY A 27 -3.31 3.55 -1.02
C GLY A 27 -4.29 3.03 -2.08
N MET A 28 -5.09 3.96 -2.62
CA MET A 28 -6.11 3.69 -3.64
C MET A 28 -5.49 3.31 -4.98
N ASN A 29 -6.10 2.35 -5.69
CA ASN A 29 -5.77 1.98 -7.06
C ASN A 29 -6.86 2.42 -8.07
N PRO A 30 -7.05 3.72 -8.31
CA PRO A 30 -8.16 4.21 -9.11
C PRO A 30 -8.16 3.75 -10.57
N LEU A 31 -6.99 3.40 -11.12
CA LEU A 31 -6.85 2.98 -12.52
C LEU A 31 -6.75 1.46 -12.66
N GLY A 32 -6.84 0.71 -11.56
CA GLY A 32 -6.76 -0.75 -11.56
C GLY A 32 -5.44 -1.30 -12.10
N ASN A 33 -4.30 -0.62 -11.87
CA ASN A 33 -3.00 -1.16 -12.31
C ASN A 33 -2.73 -2.50 -11.60
N ALA A 34 -2.27 -3.50 -12.36
CA ALA A 34 -2.15 -4.86 -11.85
C ALA A 34 -1.12 -5.01 -10.72
N ASN A 35 -0.07 -4.17 -10.74
CA ASN A 35 1.08 -4.20 -9.83
C ASN A 35 1.06 -3.05 -8.80
N HIS A 36 -0.11 -2.49 -8.51
CA HIS A 36 -0.25 -1.32 -7.63
C HIS A 36 0.48 -1.47 -6.31
N GLU A 37 0.30 -2.62 -5.68
CA GLU A 37 0.84 -2.99 -4.37
C GLU A 37 2.37 -2.90 -4.31
N GLU A 38 3.07 -3.03 -5.44
CA GLU A 38 4.52 -2.89 -5.55
C GLU A 38 4.92 -1.49 -6.01
N ASP A 39 4.19 -0.94 -6.99
CA ASP A 39 4.46 0.36 -7.60
C ASP A 39 4.42 1.50 -6.58
N VAL A 40 3.48 1.49 -5.63
CA VAL A 40 3.31 2.57 -4.64
C VAL A 40 4.51 2.73 -3.71
N TRP A 41 5.33 1.70 -3.57
CA TRP A 41 6.53 1.70 -2.74
C TRP A 41 7.80 1.88 -3.54
N THR A 42 7.69 1.98 -4.86
CA THR A 42 8.82 2.00 -5.77
C THR A 42 9.06 3.41 -6.27
N ASP A 43 10.24 3.94 -5.97
CA ASP A 43 10.65 5.22 -6.54
C ASP A 43 10.78 5.09 -8.07
N LYS A 44 10.09 5.96 -8.80
CA LYS A 44 10.00 5.87 -10.27
C LYS A 44 11.30 6.23 -10.98
N THR A 45 12.19 6.96 -10.32
CA THR A 45 13.45 7.43 -10.92
C THR A 45 14.53 6.36 -10.80
N THR A 46 14.62 5.74 -9.63
CA THR A 46 15.67 4.77 -9.27
C THR A 46 15.21 3.32 -9.38
N GLY A 47 13.90 3.07 -9.44
CA GLY A 47 13.33 1.73 -9.34
C GLY A 47 13.43 1.10 -7.95
N THR A 48 13.81 1.89 -6.93
CA THR A 48 14.01 1.36 -5.58
C THR A 48 12.67 1.17 -4.88
N ASN A 49 12.31 -0.08 -4.59
CA ASN A 49 11.23 -0.37 -3.65
C ASN A 49 11.74 -0.18 -2.21
N TRP A 50 11.40 0.95 -1.59
CA TRP A 50 11.99 1.32 -0.29
C TRP A 50 11.52 0.42 0.85
N VAL A 51 10.31 -0.15 0.75
CA VAL A 51 9.75 -1.07 1.75
C VAL A 51 10.53 -2.40 1.75
N GLN A 52 10.92 -2.90 0.57
CA GLN A 52 11.66 -4.16 0.48
C GLN A 52 13.17 -3.98 0.66
N THR A 53 13.72 -2.79 0.41
CA THR A 53 15.19 -2.60 0.34
C THR A 53 15.75 -1.69 1.43
N LEU A 54 15.10 -0.57 1.74
CA LEU A 54 15.62 0.44 2.66
C LEU A 54 15.08 0.25 4.07
N LEU A 55 13.78 -0.04 4.19
CA LEU A 55 13.12 -0.25 5.48
C LEU A 55 13.76 -1.41 6.28
N PRO A 56 14.06 -2.59 5.73
CA PRO A 56 14.76 -3.64 6.47
C PRO A 56 16.13 -3.21 7.01
N LYS A 57 16.85 -2.35 6.28
CA LYS A 57 18.16 -1.83 6.71
C LYS A 57 18.01 -0.85 7.88
N ALA A 58 16.95 -0.04 7.86
CA ALA A 58 16.63 0.89 8.93
C ALA A 58 16.04 0.19 10.17
N THR A 59 15.36 -0.94 9.98
CA THR A 59 14.69 -1.70 11.05
C THR A 59 15.11 -3.18 11.05
N PRO A 60 16.38 -3.49 11.35
CA PRO A 60 16.95 -4.83 11.16
C PRO A 60 16.35 -5.91 12.08
N THR A 61 15.64 -5.52 13.14
CA THR A 61 14.96 -6.43 14.07
C THR A 61 13.45 -6.51 13.85
N ALA A 62 12.92 -5.80 12.84
CA ALA A 62 11.50 -5.79 12.56
C ALA A 62 11.14 -6.84 11.51
N ARG A 63 9.98 -7.47 11.68
CA ARG A 63 9.30 -8.19 10.60
C ARG A 63 8.41 -7.20 9.86
N ILE A 64 8.43 -7.24 8.53
CA ILE A 64 7.63 -6.34 7.70
C ILE A 64 6.59 -7.19 6.98
N LEU A 65 5.34 -6.78 7.15
CA LEU A 65 4.16 -7.41 6.56
C LEU A 65 3.50 -6.41 5.61
N ALA A 66 3.04 -6.85 4.45
CA ALA A 66 2.19 -6.05 3.58
C ALA A 66 0.75 -6.55 3.67
N TYR A 67 -0.16 -5.63 3.97
CA TYR A 67 -1.59 -5.87 3.82
C TYR A 67 -2.01 -5.49 2.40
N GLN A 68 -2.43 -6.47 1.62
CA GLN A 68 -2.89 -6.28 0.25
C GLN A 68 -4.40 -6.49 0.18
N TYR A 69 -5.07 -5.61 -0.54
CA TYR A 69 -6.52 -5.65 -0.75
C TYR A 69 -6.86 -5.05 -2.11
N ASN A 70 -8.06 -5.34 -2.61
CA ASN A 70 -8.54 -4.69 -3.82
C ASN A 70 -8.93 -3.24 -3.51
N ALA A 71 -8.03 -2.30 -3.83
CA ALA A 71 -8.24 -0.86 -3.64
C ALA A 71 -8.75 -0.16 -4.90
N ASN A 72 -9.31 -0.89 -5.87
CA ASN A 72 -9.79 -0.30 -7.11
C ASN A 72 -10.98 0.63 -6.85
N ILE A 73 -10.90 1.86 -7.35
CA ILE A 73 -12.01 2.81 -7.33
C ILE A 73 -12.46 3.01 -8.77
N VAL A 74 -13.69 2.60 -9.07
CA VAL A 74 -14.31 2.89 -10.37
C VAL A 74 -14.79 4.35 -10.33
N PHE A 75 -14.08 5.25 -11.00
CA PHE A 75 -14.58 6.61 -11.25
C PHE A 75 -15.89 6.52 -12.05
N GLY A 76 -17.02 6.73 -11.38
CA GLY A 76 -18.37 6.55 -11.94
C GLY A 76 -19.37 5.98 -10.94
N SER A 77 -18.91 5.35 -9.87
CA SER A 77 -19.73 5.13 -8.68
C SER A 77 -19.78 6.43 -7.90
N SER A 78 -20.75 7.29 -8.22
CA SER A 78 -21.15 8.37 -7.31
C SER A 78 -21.25 7.77 -5.91
N ILE A 79 -20.41 8.20 -4.97
CA ILE A 79 -20.63 7.96 -3.55
C ILE A 79 -21.99 8.61 -3.26
N PRO A 80 -23.07 7.87 -2.97
CA PRO A 80 -24.31 8.50 -2.55
C PRO A 80 -24.03 9.11 -1.18
N GLY A 81 -23.65 10.38 -1.13
CA GLY A 81 -23.32 11.09 0.11
C GLY A 81 -22.25 12.17 0.02
N VAL A 82 -21.42 12.23 -1.03
CA VAL A 82 -20.53 13.39 -1.26
C VAL A 82 -21.14 14.26 -2.35
N ALA A 83 -22.25 14.91 -2.00
CA ALA A 83 -22.69 16.09 -2.74
C ALA A 83 -21.66 17.18 -2.50
N SER A 84 -20.83 17.47 -3.51
CA SER A 84 -20.05 18.69 -3.52
C SER A 84 -20.96 19.82 -3.94
N ASP A 85 -21.65 20.41 -2.97
CA ASP A 85 -22.40 21.65 -3.14
C ASP A 85 -21.40 22.79 -3.35
N ARG A 86 -20.98 22.99 -4.59
CA ARG A 86 -20.14 24.11 -5.03
C ARG A 86 -20.84 25.01 -6.05
N ASN A 87 -22.12 25.27 -5.85
CA ASN A 87 -22.82 26.29 -6.59
C ASN A 87 -23.51 27.27 -5.64
N GLY A 88 -22.91 28.45 -5.46
CA GLY A 88 -23.50 29.45 -4.57
C GLY A 88 -22.79 30.79 -4.40
N LEU A 89 -21.81 31.20 -5.22
CA LEU A 89 -21.33 32.59 -5.22
C LEU A 89 -20.83 33.00 -6.61
N VAL A 90 -21.73 33.61 -7.40
CA VAL A 90 -21.44 34.68 -8.37
C VAL A 90 -22.44 35.80 -8.16
#